data_AF-A0A4Y2SLL7-F1
#
_entry.id   AF-A0A4Y2SLL7-F1
#
_cell.length_a   1.000
_cell.length_b   1.000
_cell.length_c   1.000
_cell.angle_alpha   90.00
_cell.angle_beta   90.00
_cell.angle_gamma   90.00
#
_symmetry.space_group_name_H-M   'P 1'
#
loop_
_entity.id
_entity.type
_entity.pdbx_description
1 polymer ?
#
loop_
_entity_poly.entity_id
_entity_poly.type
_entity_poly.pdbx_seq_one_letter_code
_entity_poly.pdbx_strand_id
1 'polypeptide(L)'
;MMLMQYLQSNTTVNSTALKIQTEQGPLTVTSAYSSPYINIMETLQDLHSILTDLGDERVLICADLNAHSRIWGYANEDTRGAQVEDFLLVQQLYLLNETNSPHTFEHRGSKRWPNLSIIKGTDFANSCTWKVLEDYTHRDHNYILIEALLSQSHDRYPRFKTAYGGHRRMLQHLGQKTKQLVQQIEEITGSKKISRGKFCSLPKNISAGANFVTE
;
A
#
# COMPACT_ATOMS: atom_id res chain seq x y z
N MET A 1 11.72 11.58 7.49
CA MET A 1 10.81 11.18 8.60
C MET A 1 9.40 11.16 8.04
N MET A 2 8.89 9.97 7.74
CA MET A 2 7.55 9.72 7.19
C MET A 2 6.51 10.24 8.20
N LEU A 3 5.79 11.31 7.86
CA LEU A 3 4.65 11.75 8.65
C LEU A 3 3.49 10.85 8.25
N MET A 4 3.35 9.73 8.95
CA MET A 4 2.12 8.93 8.97
C MET A 4 1.01 9.81 9.52
N GLN A 5 0.31 10.53 8.63
CA GLN A 5 -0.95 11.18 8.99
C GLN A 5 -1.98 10.09 9.26
N TYR A 6 -2.68 10.26 10.38
CA TYR A 6 -3.75 9.44 10.93
C TYR A 6 -4.37 8.45 9.93
N LEU A 7 -4.04 7.18 10.14
CA LEU A 7 -4.22 6.08 9.20
C LEU A 7 -5.62 5.50 9.43
N GLN A 8 -6.49 5.55 8.43
CA GLN A 8 -7.72 4.76 8.48
C GLN A 8 -7.29 3.30 8.34
N SER A 9 -7.33 2.56 9.45
CA SER A 9 -7.08 1.12 9.47
C SER A 9 -8.40 0.39 9.24
N ASN A 10 -8.45 -0.45 8.21
CA ASN A 10 -9.53 -1.43 8.06
C ASN A 10 -8.96 -2.80 8.43
N THR A 11 -9.54 -3.46 9.42
CA THR A 11 -9.07 -4.75 9.91
C THR A 11 -10.20 -5.76 9.77
N THR A 12 -9.92 -6.85 9.09
CA THR A 12 -10.78 -8.04 9.04
C THR A 12 -10.21 -9.11 9.95
N VAL A 13 -10.78 -10.32 9.93
CA VAL A 13 -10.26 -11.44 10.72
C VAL A 13 -8.86 -11.85 10.25
N ASN A 14 -8.63 -11.89 8.94
CA ASN A 14 -7.40 -12.40 8.35
C ASN A 14 -6.47 -11.33 7.75
N SER A 15 -6.85 -10.05 7.83
CA SER A 15 -6.08 -8.98 7.20
C SER A 15 -6.17 -7.64 7.93
N THR A 16 -5.15 -6.81 7.77
CA THR A 16 -5.12 -5.43 8.24
C THR A 16 -4.58 -4.54 7.14
N ALA A 17 -5.33 -3.49 6.82
CA ALA A 17 -4.99 -2.50 5.82
C ALA A 17 -4.62 -1.17 6.46
N LEU A 18 -3.60 -0.53 5.92
CA LEU A 18 -3.06 0.75 6.36
C LEU A 18 -3.02 1.73 5.20
N LYS A 19 -3.86 2.76 5.22
CA LYS A 19 -3.88 3.78 4.18
C LYS A 19 -2.85 4.87 4.44
N ILE A 20 -1.91 5.04 3.52
CA ILE A 20 -0.86 6.06 3.54
C ILE A 20 -1.16 7.08 2.45
N GLN A 21 -1.22 8.36 2.81
CA GLN A 21 -1.33 9.43 1.82
C GLN A 21 0.05 9.71 1.20
N THR A 22 0.14 9.62 -0.14
CA THR A 22 1.33 10.04 -0.91
C THR A 22 0.96 11.17 -1.87
N GLU A 23 1.95 11.85 -2.45
CA GLU A 23 1.70 12.90 -3.46
C GLU A 23 1.06 12.37 -4.74
N GLN A 24 1.42 11.16 -5.11
CA GLN A 24 0.92 10.49 -6.30
C GLN A 24 -0.49 9.89 -6.08
N GLY A 25 -1.09 10.11 -4.90
CA GLY A 25 -2.37 9.55 -4.48
C GLY A 25 -2.24 8.65 -3.25
N PRO A 26 -3.35 8.16 -2.68
CA PRO A 26 -3.32 7.20 -1.59
C PRO A 26 -2.63 5.89 -2.01
N LEU A 27 -1.95 5.27 -1.06
CA LEU A 27 -1.40 3.92 -1.13
C LEU A 27 -1.89 3.16 0.09
N THR A 28 -2.58 2.05 -0.11
CA THR A 28 -2.97 1.17 0.99
C THR A 28 -2.01 0.00 1.06
N VAL A 29 -1.42 -0.23 2.23
CA VAL A 29 -0.57 -1.39 2.52
C VAL A 29 -1.37 -2.38 3.36
N THR A 30 -1.56 -3.59 2.86
CA THR A 30 -2.36 -4.63 3.50
C THR A 30 -1.46 -5.79 3.88
N SER A 31 -1.51 -6.19 5.15
CA SER A 31 -0.94 -7.44 5.63
C SER A 31 -2.05 -8.48 5.73
N ALA A 32 -1.81 -9.71 5.28
CA ALA A 32 -2.77 -10.81 5.44
C ALA A 32 -2.10 -12.13 5.81
N TYR A 33 -2.84 -13.00 6.47
CA TYR A 33 -2.39 -14.35 6.80
C TYR A 33 -3.53 -15.34 6.56
N SER A 34 -3.23 -16.42 5.84
CA SER A 34 -4.14 -17.55 5.66
C SER A 34 -3.49 -18.80 6.22
N SER A 35 -4.07 -19.33 7.29
CA SER A 35 -3.62 -20.59 7.89
C SER A 35 -3.68 -21.72 6.84
N PRO A 36 -2.68 -22.63 6.79
CA PRO A 36 -2.73 -23.77 5.88
C PRO A 36 -3.88 -24.75 6.19
N TYR A 37 -4.50 -24.63 7.38
CA TYR A 37 -5.58 -25.51 7.85
C TYR A 37 -6.98 -24.94 7.65
N ILE A 38 -7.10 -23.68 7.21
CA ILE A 38 -8.38 -22.98 7.02
C ILE A 38 -8.61 -22.77 5.52
N ASN A 39 -9.87 -22.68 5.11
CA ASN A 39 -10.23 -22.39 3.73
C ASN A 39 -9.67 -21.01 3.30
N ILE A 40 -8.84 -20.99 2.25
CA ILE A 40 -8.23 -19.76 1.72
C ILE A 40 -9.27 -18.73 1.28
N MET A 41 -10.47 -19.19 0.90
CA MET A 41 -11.53 -18.32 0.43
C MET A 41 -11.96 -17.28 1.46
N GLU A 42 -11.83 -17.57 2.76
CA GLU A 42 -12.12 -16.59 3.82
C GLU A 42 -11.15 -15.40 3.74
N THR A 43 -9.86 -15.67 3.60
CA THR A 43 -8.83 -14.62 3.43
C THR A 43 -9.00 -13.88 2.09
N LEU A 44 -9.32 -14.59 1.01
CA LEU A 44 -9.53 -13.96 -0.30
C LEU A 44 -10.79 -13.08 -0.33
N GLN A 45 -11.84 -13.45 0.41
CA GLN A 45 -13.05 -12.62 0.58
C GLN A 45 -12.75 -11.35 1.38
N ASP A 46 -11.98 -11.45 2.45
CA ASP A 46 -11.50 -10.29 3.22
C ASP A 46 -10.71 -9.32 2.32
N LEU A 47 -9.76 -9.85 1.54
CA LEU A 47 -8.97 -9.05 0.60
C LEU A 47 -9.84 -8.45 -0.51
N HIS A 48 -10.82 -9.20 -1.04
CA HIS A 48 -11.75 -8.69 -2.04
C HIS A 48 -12.59 -7.51 -1.52
N SER A 49 -13.07 -7.61 -0.28
CA SER A 49 -13.82 -6.52 0.38
C SER A 49 -12.98 -5.25 0.47
N ILE A 50 -11.73 -5.38 0.94
CA ILE A 50 -10.78 -4.26 1.00
C ILE A 50 -10.54 -3.65 -0.39
N LEU A 51 -10.30 -4.49 -1.40
CA LEU A 51 -10.05 -4.02 -2.77
C LEU A 51 -11.27 -3.33 -3.40
N THR A 52 -12.48 -3.77 -3.04
CA THR A 52 -13.74 -3.17 -3.49
C THR A 52 -13.93 -1.79 -2.89
N ASP A 53 -13.71 -1.64 -1.57
CA ASP A 53 -13.80 -0.36 -0.87
C ASP A 53 -12.80 0.67 -1.40
N LEU A 54 -11.62 0.21 -1.83
CA LEU A 54 -10.54 1.06 -2.33
C LEU A 54 -10.71 1.46 -3.80
N GLY A 55 -11.56 0.80 -4.59
CA GLY A 55 -11.72 1.09 -6.01
C GLY A 55 -10.39 1.02 -6.76
N ASP A 56 -10.05 2.06 -7.52
CA ASP A 56 -8.83 2.12 -8.35
C ASP A 56 -7.57 2.62 -7.60
N GLU A 57 -7.63 2.73 -6.27
CA GLU A 57 -6.46 3.13 -5.49
C GLU A 57 -5.31 2.11 -5.58
N ARG A 58 -4.07 2.60 -5.36
CA ARG A 58 -2.88 1.76 -5.31
C ARG A 58 -2.87 0.93 -4.03
N VAL A 59 -2.56 -0.34 -4.18
CA VAL A 59 -2.51 -1.28 -3.04
C VAL A 59 -1.24 -2.11 -3.11
N LEU A 60 -0.58 -2.29 -1.98
CA LEU A 60 0.45 -3.29 -1.76
C LEU A 60 -0.08 -4.29 -0.74
N ILE A 61 -0.21 -5.56 -1.12
CA ILE A 61 -0.63 -6.65 -0.24
C ILE A 61 0.60 -7.53 0.02
N CYS A 62 0.96 -7.70 1.29
CA CYS A 62 1.94 -8.68 1.73
C CYS A 62 1.21 -9.77 2.50
N ALA A 63 1.19 -10.99 1.97
CA ALA A 63 0.36 -12.05 2.51
C ALA A 63 1.08 -13.38 2.57
N ASP A 64 1.06 -14.03 3.74
CA ASP A 64 1.36 -15.46 3.85
C ASP A 64 0.07 -16.23 3.55
N LEU A 65 -0.01 -16.81 2.35
CA LEU A 65 -1.22 -17.49 1.88
C LEU A 65 -1.14 -19.01 1.99
N ASN A 66 0.04 -19.58 2.32
CA ASN A 66 0.26 -21.02 2.32
C ASN A 66 -0.31 -21.71 1.07
N ALA A 67 -0.04 -21.15 -0.11
CA ALA A 67 -0.55 -21.61 -1.40
C ALA A 67 0.61 -21.99 -2.32
N HIS A 68 0.49 -23.10 -3.06
CA HIS A 68 1.57 -23.63 -3.87
C HIS A 68 1.30 -23.38 -5.35
N SER A 69 2.17 -22.62 -6.00
CA SER A 69 2.16 -22.44 -7.46
C SER A 69 3.57 -22.37 -8.00
N ARG A 70 3.72 -22.85 -9.23
CA ARG A 70 4.94 -22.67 -10.02
C ARG A 70 5.24 -21.21 -10.33
N ILE A 71 4.23 -20.33 -10.34
CA ILE A 71 4.41 -18.91 -10.67
C ILE A 71 5.33 -18.22 -9.65
N TRP A 72 5.23 -18.57 -8.36
CA TRP A 72 6.06 -18.01 -7.28
C TRP A 72 7.08 -18.99 -6.67
N GLY A 73 7.43 -20.05 -7.41
CA GLY A 73 8.64 -20.84 -7.11
C GLY A 73 8.43 -22.25 -6.54
N TYR A 74 7.19 -22.72 -6.36
CA TYR A 74 6.98 -24.13 -6.03
C TYR A 74 7.19 -25.05 -7.23
N ALA A 75 7.64 -26.28 -6.99
CA ALA A 75 7.74 -27.31 -8.04
C ALA A 75 6.36 -27.87 -8.45
N ASN A 76 5.39 -27.80 -7.54
CA ASN A 76 4.05 -28.31 -7.69
C ASN A 76 3.00 -27.21 -7.50
N GLU A 77 1.80 -27.47 -8.00
CA GLU A 77 0.62 -26.65 -7.82
C GLU A 77 -0.34 -27.37 -6.86
N ASP A 78 -1.08 -26.61 -6.05
CA ASP A 78 -2.18 -27.11 -5.25
C ASP A 78 -3.47 -26.33 -5.50
N THR A 79 -4.60 -26.82 -4.97
CA THR A 79 -5.90 -26.15 -5.15
C THR A 79 -5.90 -24.72 -4.61
N ARG A 80 -5.16 -24.45 -3.52
CA ARG A 80 -5.03 -23.10 -2.95
C ARG A 80 -4.28 -22.18 -3.91
N GLY A 81 -3.21 -22.65 -4.53
CA GLY A 81 -2.45 -21.94 -5.55
C GLY A 81 -3.33 -21.54 -6.72
N ALA A 82 -4.10 -22.49 -7.27
CA ALA A 82 -5.05 -22.20 -8.35
C ALA A 82 -6.08 -21.13 -7.96
N GLN A 83 -6.61 -21.18 -6.72
CA GLN A 83 -7.54 -20.16 -6.23
C GLN A 83 -6.90 -18.77 -6.09
N VAL A 84 -5.63 -18.71 -5.68
CA VAL A 84 -4.88 -17.45 -5.62
C VAL A 84 -4.60 -16.92 -7.02
N GLU A 85 -4.22 -17.78 -7.97
CA GLU A 85 -4.00 -17.38 -9.37
C GLU A 85 -5.27 -16.80 -10.00
N ASP A 86 -6.41 -17.47 -9.83
CA ASP A 86 -7.70 -16.97 -10.29
C ASP A 86 -8.04 -15.62 -9.64
N PHE A 87 -7.78 -15.48 -8.33
CA PHE A 87 -8.00 -14.23 -7.62
C PHE A 87 -7.13 -13.08 -8.16
N LEU A 88 -5.84 -13.33 -8.41
CA LEU A 88 -4.92 -12.34 -8.99
C LEU A 88 -5.42 -11.89 -10.37
N LEU A 89 -5.86 -12.84 -11.21
CA LEU A 89 -6.36 -12.56 -12.55
C LEU A 89 -7.66 -11.73 -12.51
N VAL A 90 -8.66 -12.17 -11.73
CA VAL A 90 -9.97 -11.51 -11.65
C VAL A 90 -9.87 -10.11 -11.06
N GLN A 91 -9.01 -9.91 -10.05
CA GLN A 91 -8.81 -8.61 -9.41
C GLN A 91 -7.79 -7.73 -10.15
N GLN A 92 -7.21 -8.20 -11.27
CA GLN A 92 -6.19 -7.50 -12.06
C GLN A 92 -4.99 -7.05 -11.20
N LEU A 93 -4.47 -7.99 -10.41
CA LEU A 93 -3.36 -7.79 -9.50
C LEU A 93 -2.05 -8.30 -10.12
N TYR A 94 -0.95 -7.64 -9.78
CA TYR A 94 0.39 -8.00 -10.22
C TYR A 94 1.15 -8.66 -9.07
N LEU A 95 1.82 -9.76 -9.37
CA LEU A 95 2.70 -10.44 -8.43
C LEU A 95 4.13 -9.91 -8.57
N LEU A 96 4.75 -9.53 -7.46
CA LEU A 96 6.15 -9.11 -7.42
C LEU A 96 7.13 -10.26 -7.18
N ASN A 97 6.66 -11.39 -6.63
CA ASN A 97 7.51 -12.56 -6.42
C ASN A 97 8.10 -13.03 -7.75
N GLU A 98 9.39 -13.32 -7.74
CA GLU A 98 10.08 -13.91 -8.88
C GLU A 98 10.07 -15.43 -8.77
N THR A 99 9.76 -16.12 -9.88
CA THR A 99 9.67 -17.60 -9.91
C THR A 99 10.94 -18.30 -9.40
N ASN A 100 12.11 -17.73 -9.65
CA ASN A 100 13.40 -18.31 -9.26
C ASN A 100 14.01 -17.64 -8.02
N SER A 101 13.19 -16.94 -7.22
CA SER A 101 13.68 -16.29 -6.00
C SER A 101 14.19 -17.31 -4.98
N PRO A 102 15.05 -16.88 -4.05
CA PRO A 102 15.26 -17.62 -2.81
C PRO A 102 13.93 -17.94 -2.13
N HIS A 103 13.93 -19.00 -1.32
CA HIS A 103 12.77 -19.42 -0.56
C HIS A 103 12.41 -18.35 0.47
N THR A 104 11.12 -18.11 0.70
CA THR A 104 10.67 -17.16 1.72
C THR A 104 10.50 -17.83 3.08
N PHE A 105 10.56 -19.15 3.13
CA PHE A 105 10.47 -19.96 4.33
C PHE A 105 11.38 -21.17 4.26
N GLU A 106 12.16 -21.42 5.32
CA GLU A 106 12.93 -22.63 5.51
C GLU A 106 12.81 -23.15 6.94
N HIS A 107 12.25 -24.35 7.09
CA HIS A 107 12.23 -25.05 8.39
C HIS A 107 12.79 -26.46 8.22
N ARG A 108 13.82 -26.80 9.01
CA ARG A 108 14.47 -28.14 9.01
C ARG A 108 14.86 -28.61 7.60
N GLY A 109 15.35 -27.70 6.76
CA GLY A 109 15.74 -27.98 5.37
C GLY A 109 14.58 -28.04 4.36
N SER A 110 13.33 -27.88 4.79
CA SER A 110 12.17 -27.73 3.88
C SER A 110 12.05 -26.28 3.45
N LYS A 111 12.33 -26.03 2.16
CA LYS A 111 12.24 -24.71 1.51
C LYS A 111 10.86 -24.50 0.89
N ARG A 112 10.24 -23.35 1.14
CA ARG A 112 8.88 -23.00 0.72
C ARG A 112 8.77 -21.51 0.35
N TRP A 113 7.69 -21.15 -0.35
CA TRP A 113 7.39 -19.79 -0.81
C TRP A 113 5.96 -19.34 -0.44
N PRO A 114 5.54 -19.44 0.83
CA PRO A 114 4.17 -19.12 1.21
C PRO A 114 3.85 -17.61 1.20
N ASN A 115 4.89 -16.76 1.23
CA ASN A 115 4.77 -15.30 1.34
C ASN A 115 4.68 -14.66 -0.05
N LEU A 116 3.58 -13.99 -0.34
CA LEU A 116 3.33 -13.28 -1.59
C LEU A 116 3.30 -11.76 -1.40
N SER A 117 3.90 -11.06 -2.36
CA SER A 117 3.88 -9.61 -2.49
C SER A 117 3.11 -9.23 -3.74
N ILE A 118 1.93 -8.65 -3.57
CA ILE A 118 0.93 -8.45 -4.61
C ILE A 118 0.62 -6.95 -4.70
N ILE A 119 0.48 -6.42 -5.91
CA ILE A 119 0.23 -5.00 -6.17
C ILE A 119 -1.03 -4.79 -7.02
N LYS A 120 -1.79 -3.75 -6.67
CA LYS A 120 -2.80 -3.14 -7.55
C LYS A 120 -2.28 -1.81 -8.11
N GLY A 121 -2.39 -1.65 -9.43
CA GLY A 121 -1.98 -0.45 -10.17
C GLY A 121 -0.68 -0.68 -10.94
N THR A 122 -0.77 -0.79 -12.27
CA THR A 122 0.34 -1.14 -13.17
C THR A 122 1.54 -0.20 -13.04
N ASP A 123 1.30 1.11 -13.01
CA ASP A 123 2.37 2.12 -12.89
C ASP A 123 3.12 1.99 -11.56
N PHE A 124 2.42 1.55 -10.51
CA PHE A 124 3.03 1.35 -9.20
C PHE A 124 3.88 0.07 -9.17
N ALA A 125 3.41 -1.01 -9.80
CA ALA A 125 4.18 -2.25 -9.91
C ALA A 125 5.54 -2.01 -10.58
N ASN A 126 5.57 -1.20 -11.66
CA ASN A 126 6.80 -0.83 -12.36
C ASN A 126 7.75 0.07 -11.55
N SER A 127 7.28 0.64 -10.44
CA SER A 127 8.05 1.52 -9.56
C SER A 127 8.61 0.80 -8.32
N CYS A 128 8.40 -0.52 -8.23
CA CYS A 128 8.81 -1.34 -7.10
C CYS A 128 9.96 -2.28 -7.48
N THR A 129 10.94 -2.41 -6.58
CA THR A 129 11.89 -3.52 -6.58
C THR A 129 11.49 -4.51 -5.50
N TRP A 130 11.85 -5.78 -5.69
CA TRP A 130 11.51 -6.87 -4.78
C TRP A 130 12.70 -7.82 -4.64
N LYS A 131 13.02 -8.25 -3.41
CA LYS A 131 13.99 -9.33 -3.17
C LYS A 131 13.80 -9.99 -1.81
N VAL A 132 14.21 -11.24 -1.71
CA VAL A 132 14.35 -11.96 -0.44
C VAL A 132 15.72 -11.63 0.18
N LEU A 133 15.75 -11.38 1.49
CA LEU A 133 16.97 -11.12 2.25
C LEU A 133 17.41 -12.40 2.98
N GLU A 134 18.40 -13.10 2.43
CA GLU A 134 18.90 -14.37 2.97
C GLU A 134 19.86 -14.21 4.17
N ASP A 135 20.46 -13.03 4.36
CA ASP A 135 21.45 -12.80 5.42
C ASP A 135 20.82 -12.47 6.80
N TYR A 136 19.50 -12.29 6.85
CA TYR A 136 18.77 -11.84 8.04
C TYR A 136 17.76 -12.91 8.49
N THR A 137 18.22 -14.10 8.85
CA THR A 137 17.32 -15.21 9.26
C THR A 137 17.38 -15.42 10.77
N HIS A 138 16.44 -14.82 11.52
CA HIS A 138 16.27 -15.15 12.94
C HIS A 138 15.07 -16.07 13.24
N ARG A 139 14.40 -16.59 12.19
CA ARG A 139 13.25 -17.51 12.24
C ARG A 139 13.21 -18.38 10.98
N ASP A 140 12.21 -19.25 10.89
CA ASP A 140 11.93 -20.06 9.70
C ASP A 140 11.49 -19.22 8.47
N HIS A 141 11.17 -17.93 8.65
CA HIS A 141 10.79 -17.00 7.58
C HIS A 141 11.96 -16.09 7.19
N ASN A 142 12.18 -15.93 5.89
CA ASN A 142 13.14 -14.98 5.33
C ASN A 142 12.45 -13.64 5.03
N TYR A 143 13.11 -12.54 5.37
CA TYR A 143 12.55 -11.22 5.11
C TYR A 143 12.44 -10.94 3.61
N ILE A 144 11.36 -10.26 3.23
CA ILE A 144 11.18 -9.71 1.90
C ILE A 144 11.36 -8.20 1.97
N LEU A 145 12.23 -7.65 1.12
CA LEU A 145 12.39 -6.22 0.93
C LEU A 145 11.65 -5.79 -0.34
N ILE A 146 10.79 -4.79 -0.19
CA ILE A 146 10.11 -4.10 -1.29
C ILE A 146 10.49 -2.63 -1.22
N GLU A 147 11.14 -2.11 -2.25
CA GLU A 147 11.47 -0.69 -2.34
C GLU A 147 10.56 -0.03 -3.37
N ALA A 148 9.76 0.93 -2.94
CA ALA A 148 8.82 1.65 -3.79
C ALA A 148 9.30 3.08 -4.02
N LEU A 149 9.38 3.48 -5.29
CA LEU A 149 9.72 4.85 -5.69
C LEU A 149 8.49 5.76 -5.61
N LEU A 150 8.28 6.34 -4.43
CA LEU A 150 7.19 7.28 -4.17
C LEU A 150 7.72 8.72 -4.25
N SER A 151 7.06 9.59 -5.02
CA SER A 151 7.32 11.03 -4.96
C SER A 151 6.89 11.56 -3.60
N GLN A 152 7.80 12.24 -2.90
CA GLN A 152 7.50 12.97 -1.68
C GLN A 152 7.96 14.43 -1.80
N SER A 153 7.02 15.34 -1.60
CA SER A 153 7.29 16.71 -1.25
C SER A 153 7.41 16.71 0.25
N HIS A 154 8.48 17.32 0.73
CA HIS A 154 8.56 17.69 2.13
C HIS A 154 7.65 18.89 2.36
N ASP A 155 6.34 18.66 2.30
CA ASP A 155 5.38 19.61 2.83
C ASP A 155 5.58 19.63 4.34
N ARG A 156 6.26 20.67 4.82
CA ARG A 156 6.22 21.04 6.24
C ARG A 156 4.80 21.44 6.54
N TYR A 157 3.94 20.47 6.82
CA TYR A 157 2.65 20.76 7.44
C TYR A 157 2.94 21.50 8.73
N PRO A 158 2.42 22.73 8.91
CA PRO A 158 2.60 23.44 10.16
C PRO A 158 2.00 22.58 11.27
N ARG A 159 2.87 22.02 12.11
CA ARG A 159 2.48 21.18 13.22
C ARG A 159 1.92 22.08 14.31
N PHE A 160 0.61 22.19 14.38
CA PHE A 160 -0.06 22.89 15.47
C PHE A 160 -0.16 21.92 16.66
N LYS A 161 0.80 21.98 17.58
CA LYS A 161 0.68 21.28 18.88
C LYS A 161 -0.33 22.04 19.74
N THR A 162 -1.35 21.36 20.26
CA THR A 162 -2.25 21.89 21.31
C THR A 162 -2.17 20.98 22.53
N ALA A 163 -1.93 21.53 23.73
CA ALA A 163 -3.02 21.76 24.69
C ALA A 163 -3.06 23.16 25.35
N TYR A 164 -2.06 24.05 25.16
CA TYR A 164 -2.02 25.40 25.79
C TYR A 164 -1.40 26.49 24.89
N GLY A 165 -1.46 26.35 23.57
CA GLY A 165 -0.90 27.35 22.64
C GLY A 165 -1.04 26.93 21.18
N GLY A 166 -0.88 27.87 20.24
CA GLY A 166 -0.91 27.61 18.79
C GLY A 166 -2.17 28.07 18.05
N HIS A 167 -3.27 28.36 18.76
CA HIS A 167 -4.54 28.78 18.14
C HIS A 167 -4.39 30.02 17.25
N ARG A 168 -3.58 31.00 17.66
CA ARG A 168 -3.37 32.25 16.92
C ARG A 168 -2.64 32.04 15.59
N ARG A 169 -1.65 31.13 15.57
CA ARG A 169 -0.95 30.74 14.34
C ARG A 169 -1.87 29.95 13.41
N MET A 170 -2.69 29.05 13.96
CA MET A 170 -3.70 28.33 13.19
C MET A 170 -4.71 29.29 12.57
N LEU A 171 -5.27 30.23 13.35
CA LEU A 171 -6.22 31.23 12.87
C LEU A 171 -5.61 32.19 11.84
N GLN A 172 -4.35 32.61 12.00
CA GLN A 172 -3.67 33.40 10.97
C GLN A 172 -3.50 32.64 9.67
N HIS A 173 -3.11 31.37 9.75
CA HIS A 173 -2.87 30.57 8.57
C HIS A 173 -4.19 30.20 7.85
N LEU A 174 -5.23 29.86 8.63
CA LEU A 174 -6.57 29.72 8.12
C LEU A 174 -7.03 31.02 7.49
N GLY A 175 -6.98 32.16 8.20
CA GLY A 175 -7.44 33.45 7.68
C GLY A 175 -6.75 33.90 6.38
N GLN A 176 -5.45 33.61 6.22
CA GLN A 176 -4.74 33.88 4.95
C GLN A 176 -5.24 32.99 3.81
N LYS A 177 -5.40 31.68 4.05
CA LYS A 177 -5.91 30.74 3.05
C LYS A 177 -7.39 30.95 2.75
N THR A 178 -8.22 31.31 3.73
CA THR A 178 -9.64 31.59 3.56
C THR A 178 -9.85 32.79 2.64
N LYS A 179 -9.04 33.84 2.76
CA LYS A 179 -9.10 34.99 1.83
C LYS A 179 -8.77 34.59 0.39
N GLN A 180 -7.71 33.80 0.21
CA GLN A 180 -7.33 33.28 -1.12
C GLN A 180 -8.43 32.37 -1.71
N LEU A 181 -9.03 31.51 -0.90
CA LEU A 181 -10.12 30.63 -1.31
C LEU A 181 -11.40 31.39 -1.64
N VAL A 182 -11.76 32.39 -0.84
CA VAL A 182 -12.93 33.27 -1.11
C VAL A 182 -12.71 34.02 -2.42
N GLN A 183 -11.53 34.59 -2.64
CA GLN A 183 -11.21 35.27 -3.89
C GLN A 183 -11.26 34.33 -5.10
N GLN A 184 -10.76 33.10 -4.96
CA GLN A 184 -10.87 32.07 -5.99
C GLN A 184 -12.32 31.64 -6.25
N ILE A 185 -13.16 31.53 -5.22
CA ILE A 185 -14.59 31.23 -5.35
C ILE A 185 -15.34 32.38 -6.04
N GLU A 186 -15.00 33.63 -5.72
CA GLU A 186 -15.55 34.83 -6.36
C GLU A 186 -15.15 34.93 -7.85
N GLU A 187 -13.89 34.60 -8.19
CA GLU A 187 -13.40 34.51 -9.57
C GLU A 187 -14.10 33.39 -10.36
N ILE A 188 -14.36 32.24 -9.72
CA ILE A 188 -15.10 31.11 -10.31
C ILE A 188 -16.59 31.43 -10.49
N THR A 189 -17.20 32.18 -9.57
CA THR A 189 -18.63 32.54 -9.64
C THR A 189 -18.91 33.70 -10.59
N GLY A 190 -17.94 34.60 -10.82
CA GLY A 190 -18.00 35.61 -11.88
C GLY A 190 -17.89 35.04 -13.30
N SER A 191 -17.22 33.90 -13.45
CA SER A 191 -17.05 33.20 -14.73
C SER A 191 -18.05 32.04 -14.83
N LYS A 192 -19.25 32.27 -15.37
CA LYS A 192 -20.22 31.19 -15.69
C LYS A 192 -19.60 30.15 -16.63
N LYS A 193 -18.98 29.12 -16.07
CA LYS A 193 -18.85 27.74 -16.58
C LYS A 193 -18.26 26.87 -15.48
N ILE A 194 -19.14 26.20 -14.74
CA ILE A 194 -18.76 25.17 -13.76
C ILE A 194 -18.38 23.91 -14.53
N SER A 195 -17.08 23.65 -14.67
CA SER A 195 -16.56 22.28 -14.87
C SER A 195 -15.89 21.84 -13.57
N ARG A 196 -16.46 20.81 -12.94
CA ARG A 196 -15.97 20.21 -11.70
C ARG A 196 -14.51 19.75 -11.85
N GLY A 197 -13.67 20.18 -10.91
CA GLY A 197 -12.47 19.46 -10.50
C GLY A 197 -11.15 20.06 -10.96
N LYS A 198 -10.44 20.69 -10.01
CA LYS A 198 -9.05 20.35 -9.60
C LYS A 198 -8.56 21.41 -8.61
N PHE A 199 -8.46 21.03 -7.33
CA PHE A 199 -7.62 21.76 -6.39
C PHE A 199 -6.17 21.48 -6.77
N CYS A 200 -5.47 22.51 -7.24
CA CYS A 200 -4.08 22.43 -7.67
C CYS A 200 -3.15 22.63 -6.47
N SER A 201 -2.25 21.69 -6.22
CA SER A 201 -1.00 21.92 -5.51
C SER A 201 0.16 21.55 -6.44
N LEU A 202 1.04 22.51 -6.70
CA LEU A 202 2.30 22.28 -7.42
C LEU A 202 3.33 21.69 -6.45
N PRO A 203 3.94 20.53 -6.74
CA PRO A 203 5.09 20.07 -5.97
C PRO A 203 6.42 20.40 -6.67
N LYS A 204 7.43 20.71 -5.85
CA LYS A 204 8.84 20.61 -6.24
C LYS A 204 9.26 19.16 -6.03
N ASN A 205 9.63 18.50 -7.12
CA ASN A 205 10.00 17.09 -7.14
C ASN A 205 11.30 16.82 -6.37
N ILE A 206 11.23 15.94 -5.37
CA ILE A 206 12.37 15.19 -4.83
C ILE A 206 11.88 13.74 -4.70
N SER A 207 12.56 12.78 -5.33
CA SER A 207 12.23 11.35 -5.15
C SER A 207 12.78 10.87 -3.81
N ALA A 208 11.94 10.26 -2.98
CA ALA A 208 12.38 9.56 -1.77
C ALA A 208 11.87 8.12 -1.82
N GLY A 209 12.77 7.14 -1.75
CA GLY A 209 12.36 5.73 -1.67
C GLY A 209 11.67 5.41 -0.35
N ALA A 210 10.65 4.56 -0.40
CA ALA A 210 10.06 3.93 0.78
C ALA A 210 10.42 2.44 0.77
N ASN A 211 10.95 1.95 1.89
CA ASN A 211 11.30 0.54 2.07
C ASN A 211 10.27 -0.14 2.95
N PHE A 212 9.67 -1.21 2.46
CA PHE A 212 8.80 -2.10 3.22
C PHE A 212 9.54 -3.40 3.46
N VAL A 213 9.55 -3.86 4.71
CA VAL A 213 10.15 -5.14 5.12
C VAL A 213 9.05 -5.98 5.74
N THR A 214 8.88 -7.22 5.26
CA THR A 214 7.92 -8.19 5.81
C THR A 214 8.60 -9.51 6.13
N GLU A 215 8.17 -10.15 7.23
CA GLU A 215 8.48 -11.56 7.57
C GLU A 215 7.51 -12.52 6.85
#